data_AF-A0A948GC38-F1
#
_entry.id   AF-A0A948GC38-F1
#
_cell.length_a   1.000
_cell.length_b   1.000
_cell.length_c   1.000
_cell.angle_alpha   90.00
_cell.angle_beta   90.00
_cell.angle_gamma   90.00
#
_symmetry.space_group_name_H-M   'P 1'
#
loop_
_entity.id
_entity.type
_entity.pdbx_description
1 polymer ?
#
loop_
_entity_poly.entity_id
_entity_poly.type
_entity_poly.pdbx_seq_one_letter_code
_entity_poly.pdbx_strand_id
1 'polypeptide(L)'
;MEGTLPIIAERAMYLPSPTGEICHDSIGFSATHNVFFLPDGQTTDGCETYTLVQNPNGVPVDVRIDYLMEGGVGNSSHIYTLDPDSRATFLMNDLASGRGAVKVTCTSGEDIMVERAMYWNGRQAAANTIGGYTD
;
A
#
# COMPACT_ATOMS: atom_id res chain seq x y z
N MET A 1 -11.27 -8.64 22.49
CA MET A 1 -12.24 -9.66 22.03
C MET A 1 -11.55 -11.00 22.18
N GLU A 2 -12.05 -11.90 23.04
CA GLU A 2 -11.51 -13.26 23.12
C GLU A 2 -12.55 -14.22 22.55
N GLY A 3 -12.14 -14.99 21.53
CA GLY A 3 -12.93 -16.01 20.87
C GLY A 3 -11.97 -17.09 20.37
N THR A 4 -12.40 -18.36 20.43
CA THR A 4 -11.56 -19.53 20.10
C THR A 4 -11.61 -19.92 18.62
N LEU A 5 -12.38 -19.19 17.81
CA LEU A 5 -12.54 -19.43 16.38
C LEU A 5 -11.76 -18.37 15.57
N PRO A 6 -11.29 -18.70 14.35
CA PRO A 6 -10.64 -17.72 13.48
C PRO A 6 -11.53 -16.49 13.25
N ILE A 7 -10.93 -15.31 13.31
CA ILE A 7 -11.58 -14.05 12.96
C ILE A 7 -11.11 -13.60 11.59
N ILE A 8 -12.01 -12.96 10.85
CA ILE A 8 -11.66 -12.19 9.65
C ILE A 8 -11.93 -10.73 9.98
N ALA A 9 -10.94 -9.89 9.74
CA ALA A 9 -11.08 -8.45 9.83
C ALA A 9 -11.09 -7.87 8.41
N GLU A 10 -11.88 -6.82 8.21
CA GLU A 10 -11.87 -5.98 7.02
C GLU A 10 -11.87 -4.51 7.46
N ARG A 11 -11.49 -3.60 6.56
CA ARG A 11 -11.46 -2.17 6.84
C ARG A 11 -12.08 -1.39 5.69
N ALA A 12 -13.36 -1.06 5.86
CA ALA A 12 -14.06 -0.14 4.99
C ALA A 12 -13.72 1.31 5.35
N MET A 13 -13.41 2.11 4.34
CA MET A 13 -13.25 3.56 4.43
C MET A 13 -14.33 4.22 3.59
N TYR A 14 -14.93 5.27 4.12
CA TYR A 14 -15.92 6.10 3.44
C TYR A 14 -15.41 7.54 3.46
N LEU A 15 -15.34 8.17 2.29
CA LEU A 15 -14.94 9.57 2.17
C LEU A 15 -16.03 10.37 1.45
N PRO A 16 -16.39 11.56 1.95
CA PRO A 16 -17.31 12.45 1.25
C PRO A 16 -16.77 12.83 -0.14
N SER A 17 -17.65 12.92 -1.12
CA SER A 17 -17.36 13.42 -2.46
C SER A 17 -18.46 14.40 -2.92
N PRO A 18 -18.23 15.24 -3.95
CA PRO A 18 -19.27 16.15 -4.45
C PRO A 18 -20.54 15.45 -4.96
N THR A 19 -20.45 14.17 -5.31
CA THR A 19 -21.55 13.36 -5.87
C THR A 19 -22.11 12.35 -4.85
N GLY A 20 -21.64 12.36 -3.61
CA GLY A 20 -22.09 11.47 -2.55
C GLY A 20 -20.93 11.03 -1.66
N GLU A 21 -20.66 9.74 -1.64
CA GLU A 21 -19.56 9.13 -0.89
C GLU A 21 -18.80 8.18 -1.81
N ILE A 22 -17.48 8.14 -1.64
CA ILE A 22 -16.64 7.07 -2.20
C ILE A 22 -16.28 6.11 -1.08
N CYS A 23 -16.14 4.83 -1.43
CA CYS A 23 -15.73 3.82 -0.49
C CYS A 23 -14.69 2.88 -1.09
N HIS A 24 -13.83 2.34 -0.23
CA HIS A 24 -13.00 1.21 -0.54
C HIS A 24 -12.88 0.32 0.71
N ASP A 25 -12.70 -0.98 0.52
CA ASP A 25 -12.57 -1.95 1.60
C ASP A 25 -11.56 -3.04 1.21
N SER A 26 -10.82 -3.53 2.20
CA SER A 26 -9.91 -4.66 2.03
C SER A 26 -9.92 -5.56 3.25
N ILE A 27 -9.75 -6.85 3.00
CA ILE A 27 -9.50 -7.85 4.03
C ILE A 27 -8.17 -7.55 4.75
N GLY A 28 -8.10 -7.85 6.04
CA GLY A 28 -6.87 -7.81 6.82
C GLY A 28 -5.94 -8.98 6.48
N PHE A 29 -4.67 -8.84 6.82
CA PHE A 29 -3.74 -9.97 6.76
C PHE A 29 -3.91 -10.90 7.96
N SER A 30 -3.72 -12.20 7.72
CA SER A 30 -3.63 -13.21 8.78
C SER A 30 -2.24 -13.27 9.44
N ALA A 31 -1.21 -12.71 8.79
CA ALA A 31 0.17 -12.65 9.26
C ALA A 31 0.92 -11.47 8.62
N THR A 32 2.06 -11.11 9.19
CA THR A 32 3.00 -10.12 8.63
C THR A 32 4.00 -10.84 7.72
N HIS A 33 4.54 -10.15 6.71
CA HIS A 33 5.51 -10.72 5.75
C HIS A 33 6.59 -9.70 5.39
N ASN A 34 7.70 -10.10 4.76
CA ASN A 34 8.83 -9.20 4.47
C ASN A 34 8.87 -8.66 3.02
N VAL A 35 8.16 -9.28 2.07
CA VAL A 35 8.11 -8.85 0.66
C VAL A 35 6.67 -8.84 0.15
N PHE A 36 6.27 -7.72 -0.44
CA PHE A 36 4.94 -7.53 -1.02
C PHE A 36 5.00 -7.03 -2.47
N PHE A 37 4.01 -7.43 -3.26
CA PHE A 37 3.76 -7.05 -4.64
C PHE A 37 2.33 -6.56 -4.78
N LEU A 38 2.17 -5.38 -5.39
CA LEU A 38 0.88 -4.74 -5.64
C LEU A 38 0.80 -4.50 -7.16
N PRO A 39 0.25 -5.45 -7.93
CA PRO A 39 0.12 -5.30 -9.37
C PRO A 39 -0.94 -4.23 -9.66
N ASP A 40 -0.55 -3.22 -10.44
CA ASP A 40 -1.31 -2.01 -10.81
C ASP A 40 -1.02 -0.77 -9.94
N GLY A 41 -1.19 0.38 -10.58
CA GLY A 41 -0.81 1.70 -10.11
C GLY A 41 -0.84 2.65 -11.30
N GLN A 42 -1.42 3.84 -11.10
CA GLN A 42 -1.43 4.90 -12.11
C GLN A 42 -1.27 6.27 -11.44
N THR A 43 -0.45 7.11 -12.07
CA THR A 43 -0.21 8.50 -11.63
C THR A 43 -0.64 9.54 -12.66
N THR A 44 -1.10 9.12 -13.85
CA THR A 44 -1.61 9.98 -14.93
C THR A 44 -3.13 10.04 -14.94
N ASP A 45 -3.69 10.94 -15.76
CA ASP A 45 -5.14 11.10 -15.99
C ASP A 45 -5.94 11.42 -14.71
N GLY A 46 -5.30 12.10 -13.76
CA GLY A 46 -5.91 12.44 -12.47
C GLY A 46 -6.01 11.27 -11.50
N CYS A 47 -5.30 10.17 -11.74
CA CYS A 47 -5.16 9.06 -10.81
C CYS A 47 -4.05 9.33 -9.78
N GLU A 48 -4.29 8.92 -8.54
CA GLU A 48 -3.33 8.93 -7.45
C GLU A 48 -3.14 7.50 -6.93
N THR A 49 -1.89 7.08 -6.74
CA THR A 49 -1.57 5.77 -6.17
C THR A 49 -0.75 5.92 -4.90
N TYR A 50 -1.28 5.38 -3.80
CA TYR A 50 -0.68 5.43 -2.47
C TYR A 50 -0.24 4.04 -2.03
N THR A 51 0.97 3.93 -1.49
CA THR A 51 1.50 2.74 -0.83
C THR A 51 1.51 2.98 0.67
N LEU A 52 0.80 2.16 1.42
CA LEU A 52 0.72 2.23 2.87
C LEU A 52 1.54 1.08 3.45
N VAL A 53 2.46 1.40 4.37
CA VAL A 53 3.33 0.41 5.01
C VAL A 53 3.18 0.54 6.51
N GLN A 54 2.81 -0.56 7.17
CA GLN A 54 2.76 -0.67 8.62
C GLN A 54 4.01 -1.40 9.11
N ASN A 55 4.71 -0.79 10.06
CA ASN A 55 5.68 -1.44 10.93
C ASN A 55 4.97 -1.86 12.23
N PRO A 56 4.68 -3.16 12.45
CA PRO A 56 4.10 -3.64 13.70
C PRO A 56 5.15 -3.99 14.76
N ASN A 57 6.44 -3.75 14.48
CA ASN A 57 7.54 -4.15 15.35
C ASN A 57 7.87 -3.04 16.34
N GLY A 58 8.39 -3.44 17.52
CA GLY A 58 8.91 -2.52 18.53
C GLY A 58 10.29 -1.93 18.21
N VAL A 59 10.77 -2.08 16.97
CA VAL A 59 12.05 -1.55 16.47
C VAL A 59 11.84 -0.84 15.12
N PRO A 60 12.70 0.13 14.76
CA PRO A 60 12.64 0.73 13.43
C PRO A 60 12.91 -0.31 12.35
N VAL A 61 12.28 -0.15 11.18
CA VAL A 61 12.49 -1.02 10.01
C VAL A 61 12.84 -0.20 8.77
N ASP A 62 13.71 -0.73 7.93
CA ASP A 62 14.03 -0.13 6.63
C ASP A 62 13.23 -0.80 5.53
N VAL A 63 12.46 -0.03 4.77
CA VAL A 63 11.64 -0.53 3.67
C VAL A 63 12.10 0.06 2.35
N ARG A 64 12.31 -0.80 1.35
CA ARG A 64 12.52 -0.40 -0.04
C ARG A 64 11.19 -0.46 -0.79
N ILE A 65 10.85 0.62 -1.47
CA ILE A 65 9.71 0.73 -2.39
C ILE A 65 10.26 0.85 -3.81
N ASP A 66 9.95 -0.15 -4.63
CA ASP A 66 10.30 -0.22 -6.03
C ASP A 66 9.06 0.08 -6.88
N TYR A 67 9.13 1.10 -7.72
CA TYR A 67 8.13 1.39 -8.76
C TYR A 67 8.57 0.73 -10.07
N LEU A 68 7.77 -0.23 -10.53
CA LEU A 68 8.04 -1.04 -11.70
C LEU A 68 7.09 -0.61 -12.83
N MET A 69 7.55 0.33 -13.64
CA MET A 69 6.81 0.99 -14.70
C MET A 69 6.63 0.09 -15.93
N GLU A 70 5.58 0.35 -16.69
CA GLU A 70 5.32 -0.33 -17.96
C GLU A 70 6.53 -0.18 -18.92
N GLY A 71 7.00 -1.31 -19.46
CA GLY A 71 8.19 -1.34 -20.32
C GLY A 71 9.53 -1.08 -19.59
N GLY A 72 9.52 -0.89 -18.27
CA GLY A 72 10.71 -0.74 -17.41
C GLY A 72 11.37 0.64 -17.44
N VAL A 73 11.00 1.52 -18.38
CA VAL A 73 11.52 2.90 -18.44
C VAL A 73 10.92 3.69 -17.28
N GLY A 74 11.80 4.33 -16.49
CA GLY A 74 11.37 5.09 -15.32
C GLY A 74 11.19 4.25 -14.05
N ASN A 75 11.60 2.97 -14.07
CA ASN A 75 11.71 2.19 -12.83
C ASN A 75 12.58 2.94 -11.81
N SER A 76 12.16 2.94 -10.56
CA SER A 76 12.90 3.59 -9.48
C SER A 76 12.75 2.85 -8.16
N SER A 77 13.71 3.06 -7.26
CA SER A 77 13.81 2.39 -5.96
C SER A 77 14.10 3.43 -4.89
N HIS A 78 13.34 3.41 -3.80
CA HIS A 78 13.42 4.39 -2.71
C HIS A 78 13.43 3.66 -1.38
N ILE A 79 14.32 4.05 -0.46
CA ILE A 79 14.44 3.44 0.87
C ILE A 79 13.98 4.44 1.92
N TYR A 80 13.18 3.97 2.87
CA TYR A 80 12.66 4.74 3.99
C TYR A 80 12.81 3.95 5.29
N THR A 81 13.13 4.65 6.38
CA THR A 81 13.07 4.08 7.73
C THR A 81 11.73 4.42 8.35
N LEU A 82 11.05 3.42 8.89
CA LEU A 82 9.81 3.58 9.67
C LEU A 82 10.13 3.40 11.15
N ASP A 83 9.58 4.27 11.98
CA ASP A 83 9.66 4.16 13.43
C ASP A 83 8.94 2.90 13.94
N PRO A 84 9.26 2.42 15.18
CA PRO A 84 8.50 1.36 15.83
C PRO A 84 6.99 1.63 15.86
N ASP A 85 6.19 0.57 15.77
CA ASP A 85 4.73 0.60 15.94
C ASP A 85 4.02 1.70 15.11
N SER A 86 4.54 1.99 13.92
CA SER A 86 4.13 3.13 13.10
C SER A 86 3.67 2.75 11.70
N ARG A 87 2.89 3.64 11.08
CA ARG A 87 2.49 3.53 9.68
C ARG A 87 3.02 4.71 8.88
N ALA A 88 3.53 4.44 7.69
CA ALA A 88 3.85 5.45 6.69
C ALA A 88 2.98 5.31 5.44
N THR A 89 2.84 6.40 4.68
CA THR A 89 2.08 6.43 3.43
C THR A 89 2.87 7.21 2.39
N PHE A 90 3.07 6.59 1.24
CA PHE A 90 3.93 7.09 0.17
C PHE A 90 3.11 7.30 -1.09
N LEU A 91 3.21 8.49 -1.69
CA LEU A 91 2.51 8.83 -2.93
C LEU A 91 3.42 8.51 -4.12
N MET A 92 2.98 7.60 -4.98
CA MET A 92 3.71 7.23 -6.20
C MET A 92 3.87 8.41 -7.16
N ASN A 93 2.88 9.32 -7.20
CA ASN A 93 2.87 10.49 -8.09
C ASN A 93 4.06 11.44 -7.85
N ASP A 94 4.67 11.43 -6.67
CA ASP A 94 5.84 12.26 -6.36
C ASP A 94 7.13 11.72 -6.99
N LEU A 95 7.13 10.44 -7.39
CA LEU A 95 8.35 9.69 -7.71
C LEU A 95 8.30 8.98 -9.07
N ALA A 96 7.10 8.78 -9.65
CA ALA A 96 6.91 8.09 -10.91
C ALA A 96 5.73 8.66 -11.72
N SER A 97 5.85 8.60 -13.05
CA SER A 97 4.82 9.06 -13.99
C SER A 97 4.39 7.92 -14.93
N GLY A 98 3.10 7.60 -14.96
CA GLY A 98 2.51 6.60 -15.84
C GLY A 98 1.84 5.45 -15.08
N ARG A 99 1.83 4.26 -15.68
CA ARG A 99 1.33 3.01 -15.09
C ARG A 99 2.48 2.13 -14.63
N GLY A 100 2.31 1.47 -13.48
CA GLY A 100 3.32 0.57 -12.94
C GLY A 100 2.83 -0.23 -11.75
N ALA A 101 3.56 -1.28 -11.41
CA ALA A 101 3.37 -2.04 -10.19
C ALA A 101 4.25 -1.49 -9.05
N VAL A 102 3.86 -1.78 -7.82
CA VAL A 102 4.67 -1.48 -6.63
C VAL A 102 5.19 -2.77 -6.03
N LYS A 103 6.48 -2.83 -5.71
CA LYS A 103 7.05 -3.86 -4.85
C LYS A 103 7.59 -3.20 -3.58
N VAL A 104 7.30 -3.80 -2.44
CA VAL A 104 7.83 -3.37 -1.14
C VAL A 104 8.66 -4.50 -0.56
N THR A 105 9.81 -4.19 0.01
CA THR A 105 10.69 -5.15 0.69
C THR A 105 11.18 -4.54 1.98
N CYS A 106 10.95 -5.21 3.11
CA CYS A 106 11.64 -4.89 4.36
C CYS A 106 13.10 -5.37 4.23
N THR A 107 14.05 -4.43 4.19
CA THR A 107 15.48 -4.71 4.00
C THR A 107 16.22 -4.91 5.33
N SER A 108 15.62 -4.54 6.46
CA SER A 108 16.16 -4.79 7.80
C SER A 108 15.89 -6.23 8.29
N GLY A 109 14.94 -6.94 7.69
CA GLY A 109 14.70 -8.37 7.89
C GLY A 109 13.46 -8.71 8.73
N GLU A 110 12.78 -7.72 9.28
CA GLU A 110 11.52 -7.86 10.01
C GLU A 110 10.32 -7.97 9.06
N ASP A 111 9.21 -8.49 9.58
CA ASP A 111 7.96 -8.53 8.84
C ASP A 111 7.18 -7.22 8.98
N ILE A 112 6.50 -6.84 7.90
CA ILE A 112 5.69 -5.63 7.75
C ILE A 112 4.32 -5.98 7.18
N MET A 113 3.44 -4.99 7.01
CA MET A 113 2.19 -5.14 6.26
C MET A 113 2.08 -4.02 5.23
N VAL A 114 1.55 -4.35 4.05
CA VAL A 114 1.50 -3.39 2.93
C VAL A 114 0.13 -3.40 2.26
N GLU A 115 -0.43 -2.22 2.05
CA GLU A 115 -1.66 -1.97 1.30
C GLU A 115 -1.43 -0.92 0.21
N ARG A 116 -2.18 -1.00 -0.89
CA ARG A 116 -2.30 0.09 -1.88
C ARG A 116 -3.68 0.70 -1.80
N ALA A 117 -3.76 2.03 -1.90
CA ALA A 117 -4.99 2.76 -2.18
C ALA A 117 -4.84 3.58 -3.46
N MET A 118 -5.89 3.61 -4.29
CA MET A 118 -5.94 4.38 -5.52
C MET A 118 -7.18 5.25 -5.55
N TYR A 119 -7.04 6.45 -6.10
CA TYR A 119 -8.13 7.41 -6.27
C TYR A 119 -8.08 8.01 -7.67
N TRP A 120 -9.23 8.28 -8.28
CA TRP A 120 -9.31 8.90 -9.60
C TRP A 120 -10.61 9.71 -9.76
N ASN A 121 -10.80 10.33 -10.94
CA ASN A 121 -11.93 11.21 -11.24
C ASN A 121 -12.10 12.34 -10.21
N GLY A 122 -10.99 12.94 -9.76
CA GLY A 122 -11.01 13.97 -8.71
C GLY A 122 -11.49 13.42 -7.36
N ARG A 123 -11.06 12.20 -7.00
CA ARG A 123 -11.45 11.45 -5.79
C ARG A 123 -12.97 11.19 -5.71
N GLN A 124 -13.59 10.94 -6.86
CA GLN A 124 -14.98 10.46 -6.95
C GLN A 124 -15.06 8.95 -7.19
N ALA A 125 -13.91 8.27 -7.24
CA ALA A 125 -13.82 6.83 -7.23
C ALA A 125 -12.53 6.39 -6.53
N ALA A 126 -12.56 5.21 -5.92
CA ALA A 126 -11.43 4.66 -5.18
C ALA A 126 -11.40 3.13 -5.22
N ALA A 127 -10.23 2.57 -4.99
CA ALA A 127 -10.02 1.13 -4.80
C ALA A 127 -8.81 0.93 -3.88
N ASN A 128 -8.85 -0.12 -3.05
CA ASN A 128 -7.69 -0.54 -2.27
C ASN A 128 -7.50 -2.06 -2.33
N THR A 129 -6.30 -2.51 -1.97
CA THR A 129 -5.98 -3.93 -1.81
C THR A 129 -4.77 -4.11 -0.91
N ILE A 130 -4.77 -5.17 -0.12
CA ILE A 130 -3.55 -5.71 0.47
C ILE A 130 -2.61 -6.23 -0.63
N GLY A 131 -1.30 -6.17 -0.39
CA GLY A 131 -0.31 -6.73 -1.30
C GLY A 131 -0.28 -8.26 -1.28
N GLY A 132 -0.06 -8.87 -2.44
CA GLY A 132 0.38 -10.27 -2.48
C GLY A 132 1.80 -10.38 -1.94
N TYR A 133 2.15 -11.46 -1.25
CA TYR A 133 3.43 -11.60 -0.57
C TYR A 133 4.19 -12.85 -1.02
N THR A 134 5.49 -12.86 -0.75
CA THR A 134 6.32 -14.06 -0.84
C THR A 134 7.31 -14.08 0.31
N ASP A 135 7.39 -15.21 0.98
CA ASP A 135 8.34 -15.55 2.03
C ASP A 135 8.33 -17.06 2.29
#